data_AF-A0A9D4T8E0-F1
#
_entry.id   AF-A0A9D4T8E0-F1
#
_cell.length_a   1.000
_cell.length_b   1.000
_cell.length_c   1.000
_cell.angle_alpha   90.00
_cell.angle_beta   90.00
_cell.angle_gamma   90.00
#
_symmetry.space_group_name_H-M   'P 1'
#
loop_
_entity.id
_entity.type
_entity.pdbx_description
1 polymer ?
#
loop_
_entity_poly.entity_id
_entity_poly.type
_entity_poly.pdbx_seq_one_letter_code
_entity_poly.pdbx_strand_id
1 'polypeptide(L)'
;MSAPPWKEAASLIVVSRAPLRDVVGKDLATAMMATVWNNQTERVSRCDYRVLMVKRSSLSSFMANAYVYPGGLCEPCDFSSDWWEVFAAVGATKEALLRDVCNRAKGPRPPMITKPMTLSHNQLSSENHLPGDLAYRISAIRETFEETGVLLLTQAAPAHGEAVLADSISEGIDTTLWRQRLREDPVNLLRMCRENRLCPNVWALHEWWDWLTPISVGHRRYDTMFYICCMDKQPQVVLDQSEVITLKWCTPEGMLQDYSTGAVFLAPPQVYETSRLLNVASFAELSQFAYRRGAEGCEQWMPVIASASDGALSLLPGDDLYPEEPDYFGRGPGPEYPFSLEELRKRCQNLHRMEVQGPLCTAYSNIEPPRGHLQPQTFNGTASMVPSML
;
A
#
# COMPACT_ATOMS: atom_id res chain seq x y z
N MET A 1 -31.50 -0.79 -0.22
CA MET A 1 -30.39 -0.50 0.71
C MET A 1 -29.71 0.75 0.18
N SER A 2 -29.38 1.72 1.03
CA SER A 2 -28.60 2.89 0.62
C SER A 2 -27.23 2.44 0.09
N ALA A 3 -26.69 3.16 -0.89
CA ALA A 3 -25.34 2.89 -1.38
C ALA A 3 -24.32 2.88 -0.22
N PRO A 4 -23.32 1.98 -0.23
CA PRO A 4 -22.32 1.95 0.82
C PRO A 4 -21.58 3.29 0.91
N PRO A 5 -21.29 3.81 2.11
CA PRO A 5 -20.79 5.17 2.30
C PRO A 5 -19.27 5.29 2.09
N TRP A 6 -18.70 4.59 1.12
CA TRP A 6 -17.27 4.65 0.79
C TRP A 6 -17.02 4.71 -0.70
N LYS A 7 -15.81 5.14 -1.06
CA LYS A 7 -15.28 5.12 -2.43
C LYS A 7 -14.20 4.06 -2.56
N GLU A 8 -14.01 3.53 -3.76
CA GLU A 8 -12.99 2.53 -4.02
C GLU A 8 -11.69 3.21 -4.46
N ALA A 9 -10.58 2.69 -3.98
CA ALA A 9 -9.24 3.22 -4.20
C ALA A 9 -8.24 2.08 -4.39
N ALA A 10 -7.06 2.42 -4.90
CA ALA A 10 -5.95 1.49 -4.99
C ALA A 10 -4.66 2.17 -4.52
N SER A 11 -3.81 1.41 -3.82
CA SER A 11 -2.51 1.90 -3.33
C SER A 11 -1.40 0.91 -3.68
N LEU A 12 -0.18 1.42 -3.89
CA LEU A 12 0.94 0.64 -4.38
C LEU A 12 2.17 0.78 -3.50
N ILE A 13 2.56 -0.32 -2.87
CA ILE A 13 3.86 -0.47 -2.20
C ILE A 13 4.92 -0.67 -3.29
N VAL A 14 5.58 0.41 -3.71
CA VAL A 14 6.68 0.33 -4.67
C VAL A 14 7.97 0.00 -3.92
N VAL A 15 8.55 -1.16 -4.22
CA VAL A 15 9.80 -1.65 -3.64
C VAL A 15 10.89 -1.64 -4.70
N SER A 16 12.06 -1.10 -4.37
CA SER A 16 13.25 -1.20 -5.21
C SER A 16 14.40 -1.88 -4.48
N ARG A 17 15.24 -2.62 -5.22
CA ARG A 17 16.51 -3.10 -4.68
C ARG A 17 17.37 -1.91 -4.27
N ALA A 18 17.97 -1.98 -3.09
CA ALA A 18 18.86 -0.94 -2.60
C ALA A 18 20.09 -0.82 -3.53
N PRO A 19 20.51 0.40 -3.90
CA PRO A 19 21.75 0.61 -4.64
C PRO A 19 22.94 -0.03 -3.90
N LEU A 20 23.85 -0.68 -4.62
CA LEU A 20 25.05 -1.31 -4.03
C LEU A 20 25.83 -0.35 -3.11
N ARG A 21 25.93 0.92 -3.47
CA ARG A 21 26.58 1.97 -2.65
C ARG A 21 25.92 2.18 -1.29
N ASP A 22 24.61 1.96 -1.16
CA ASP A 22 23.88 2.15 0.09
C ASP A 22 24.00 0.94 1.02
N VAL A 23 24.31 -0.23 0.45
CA VAL A 23 24.59 -1.47 1.17
C VAL A 23 26.07 -1.51 1.57
N VAL A 24 26.97 -1.34 0.62
CA VAL A 24 28.43 -1.45 0.80
C VAL A 24 29.05 -0.20 1.43
N GLY A 25 28.58 1.00 1.07
CA GLY A 25 29.10 2.26 1.59
C GLY A 25 28.81 2.46 3.07
N LYS A 26 27.69 1.89 3.57
CA LYS A 26 27.43 1.77 5.00
C LYS A 26 28.37 0.75 5.64
N ASP A 27 28.56 -0.43 5.05
CA ASP A 27 29.49 -1.43 5.61
C ASP A 27 30.95 -0.92 5.74
N LEU A 28 31.48 -0.19 4.74
CA LEU A 28 32.87 0.30 4.80
C LEU A 28 33.02 1.52 5.74
N ALA A 29 32.10 2.49 5.68
CA ALA A 29 32.15 3.68 6.52
C ALA A 29 31.83 3.35 7.98
N THR A 30 30.86 2.47 8.23
CA THR A 30 30.53 1.97 9.58
C THR A 30 31.65 1.10 10.15
N ALA A 31 32.30 0.25 9.34
CA ALA A 31 33.49 -0.49 9.78
C ALA A 31 34.68 0.42 10.11
N MET A 32 34.86 1.54 9.37
CA MET A 32 35.92 2.52 9.66
C MET A 32 35.60 3.42 10.86
N MET A 33 34.34 3.81 11.06
CA MET A 33 33.91 4.66 12.18
C MET A 33 33.76 3.92 13.51
N ALA A 34 33.47 2.61 13.50
CA ALA A 34 33.41 1.78 14.69
C ALA A 34 34.75 1.73 15.47
N THR A 35 35.86 2.10 14.83
CA THR A 35 37.19 2.17 15.46
C THR A 35 37.49 3.49 16.19
N VAL A 36 36.67 4.55 16.07
CA VAL A 36 37.07 5.90 16.54
C VAL A 36 36.09 6.60 17.48
N TRP A 37 34.81 6.21 17.59
CA TRP A 37 33.92 6.82 18.60
C TRP A 37 32.95 5.84 19.27
N ASN A 38 32.91 5.92 20.60
CA ASN A 38 32.13 5.09 21.49
C ASN A 38 30.61 5.47 21.43
N ASN A 39 29.75 4.45 21.32
CA ASN A 39 28.36 4.38 21.74
C ASN A 39 27.24 5.21 21.08
N GLN A 40 27.16 5.23 19.75
CA GLN A 40 25.87 5.22 19.05
C GLN A 40 25.98 4.28 17.84
N THR A 41 25.62 3.02 18.01
CA THR A 41 25.47 2.07 16.90
C THR A 41 24.33 2.53 15.99
N GLU A 42 24.64 3.29 14.95
CA GLU A 42 23.78 3.41 13.77
C GLU A 42 23.61 1.99 13.21
N ARG A 43 22.42 1.41 13.42
CA ARG A 43 22.10 0.07 12.95
C ARG A 43 22.19 0.04 11.42
N VAL A 44 23.08 -0.81 10.92
CA VAL A 44 23.15 -1.26 9.53
C VAL A 44 21.74 -1.65 9.07
N SER A 45 21.36 -1.18 7.88
CA SER A 45 20.07 -1.46 7.23
C SER A 45 19.76 -2.96 7.30
N ARG A 46 18.69 -3.35 8.01
CA ARG A 46 18.28 -4.76 8.13
C ARG A 46 17.75 -5.38 6.83
N CYS A 47 17.52 -4.59 5.79
CA CYS A 47 17.08 -5.08 4.48
C CYS A 47 17.86 -4.46 3.31
N ASP A 48 17.93 -5.18 2.19
CA ASP A 48 18.60 -4.78 0.93
C ASP A 48 17.64 -4.18 -0.11
N TYR A 49 16.50 -3.63 0.35
CA TYR A 49 15.53 -2.90 -0.47
C TYR A 49 15.10 -1.56 0.15
N ARG A 50 14.43 -0.74 -0.66
CA ARG A 50 13.82 0.53 -0.29
C ARG A 50 12.35 0.53 -0.70
N VAL A 51 11.54 1.24 0.05
CA VAL A 51 10.11 1.47 -0.24
C VAL A 51 9.92 2.95 -0.55
N LEU A 52 9.10 3.23 -1.55
CA LEU A 52 8.71 4.59 -1.90
C LEU A 52 7.55 5.05 -1.01
N MET A 53 7.75 6.18 -0.33
CA MET A 53 6.74 6.83 0.49
C MET A 53 6.49 8.25 -0.03
N VAL A 54 5.23 8.66 -0.09
CA VAL A 54 4.80 10.02 -0.46
C VAL A 54 4.28 10.74 0.78
N LYS A 55 4.61 12.02 0.94
CA LYS A 55 4.02 12.89 1.96
C LYS A 55 2.88 13.68 1.34
N ARG A 56 1.67 13.47 1.85
CA ARG A 56 0.48 14.21 1.42
C ARG A 56 0.61 15.70 1.76
N SER A 57 0.08 16.55 0.88
CA SER A 57 -0.04 17.98 1.12
C SER A 57 -0.72 18.30 2.45
N SER A 58 -0.31 19.40 3.09
CA SER A 58 -0.99 19.94 4.27
C SER A 58 -2.41 20.39 3.97
N LEU A 59 -2.73 20.63 2.69
CA LEU A 59 -4.07 21.00 2.23
C LEU A 59 -4.97 19.78 1.97
N SER A 60 -4.45 18.55 2.15
CA SER A 60 -5.24 17.35 1.92
C SER A 60 -6.43 17.30 2.89
N SER A 61 -7.62 17.04 2.35
CA SER A 61 -8.86 16.94 3.13
C SER A 61 -8.99 15.63 3.93
N PHE A 62 -8.05 14.70 3.77
CA PHE A 62 -7.99 13.44 4.50
C PHE A 62 -6.53 13.07 4.76
N MET A 63 -6.19 12.83 6.04
CA MET A 63 -4.83 12.47 6.51
C MET A 63 -3.74 13.44 6.03
N ALA A 64 -3.95 14.76 6.21
CA ALA A 64 -2.98 15.78 5.84
C ALA A 64 -1.61 15.54 6.51
N ASN A 65 -0.52 15.84 5.78
CA ASN A 65 0.87 15.64 6.20
C ASN A 65 1.30 14.18 6.48
N ALA A 66 0.41 13.20 6.32
CA ALA A 66 0.77 11.80 6.48
C ALA A 66 1.72 11.33 5.37
N TYR A 67 2.66 10.48 5.74
CA TYR A 67 3.35 9.63 4.78
C TYR A 67 2.48 8.41 4.47
N VAL A 68 2.32 8.12 3.19
CA VAL A 68 1.52 7.00 2.67
C VAL A 68 2.26 6.35 1.50
N TYR A 69 1.86 5.16 1.11
CA TYR A 69 2.21 4.64 -0.21
C TYR A 69 1.45 5.38 -1.30
N PRO A 70 2.01 5.53 -2.52
CA PRO A 70 1.30 6.14 -3.63
C PRO A 70 -0.05 5.48 -3.89
N GLY A 71 -1.05 6.27 -4.26
CA GLY A 71 -2.38 5.74 -4.52
C GLY A 71 -3.51 6.73 -4.34
N GLY A 72 -4.68 6.38 -4.87
CA GLY A 72 -5.82 7.27 -4.90
C GLY A 72 -7.08 6.58 -5.39
N LEU A 73 -8.05 7.39 -5.83
CA LEU A 73 -9.37 6.91 -6.20
C LEU A 73 -9.32 6.08 -7.48
N CYS A 74 -10.14 5.04 -7.53
CA CYS A 74 -10.41 4.36 -8.78
C CYS A 74 -11.39 5.20 -9.62
N GLU A 75 -11.03 5.44 -10.88
CA GLU A 75 -11.79 6.24 -11.81
C GLU A 75 -12.55 5.35 -12.81
N PRO A 76 -13.68 5.80 -13.38
CA PRO A 76 -14.43 5.02 -14.37
C PRO A 76 -13.60 4.59 -15.59
N CYS A 77 -12.62 5.41 -16.00
CA CYS A 77 -11.74 5.10 -17.12
C CYS A 77 -10.79 3.93 -16.85
N ASP A 78 -10.51 3.60 -15.58
CA ASP A 78 -9.72 2.43 -15.20
C ASP A 78 -10.45 1.11 -15.56
N PHE A 79 -11.79 1.16 -15.67
CA PHE A 79 -12.65 0.06 -16.10
C PHE A 79 -12.93 0.01 -17.60
N SER A 80 -12.45 0.98 -18.39
CA SER A 80 -12.79 1.11 -19.81
C SER A 80 -12.39 -0.11 -20.64
N SER A 81 -13.32 -0.68 -21.41
CA SER A 81 -13.03 -1.83 -22.28
C SER A 81 -11.99 -1.54 -23.38
N ASP A 82 -11.72 -0.27 -23.67
CA ASP A 82 -10.64 0.18 -24.54
C ASP A 82 -9.25 -0.35 -24.13
N TRP A 83 -9.05 -0.67 -22.85
CA TRP A 83 -7.81 -1.28 -22.37
C TRP A 83 -7.52 -2.63 -23.04
N TRP A 84 -8.54 -3.37 -23.50
CA TRP A 84 -8.32 -4.62 -24.22
C TRP A 84 -7.51 -4.42 -25.50
N GLU A 85 -7.75 -3.32 -26.24
CA GLU A 85 -6.98 -2.98 -27.44
C GLU A 85 -5.53 -2.62 -27.11
N VAL A 86 -5.33 -1.88 -26.01
CA VAL A 86 -4.00 -1.50 -25.52
C VAL A 86 -3.18 -2.73 -25.13
N PHE A 87 -3.78 -3.69 -24.44
CA PHE A 87 -3.12 -4.95 -24.12
C PHE A 87 -2.84 -5.81 -25.37
N ALA A 88 -3.80 -5.88 -26.30
CA ALA A 88 -3.62 -6.61 -27.55
C ALA A 88 -2.46 -6.04 -28.39
N ALA A 89 -2.25 -4.72 -28.37
CA ALA A 89 -1.15 -4.07 -29.09
C ALA A 89 0.25 -4.50 -28.61
N VAL A 90 0.38 -5.00 -27.39
CA VAL A 90 1.63 -5.55 -26.83
C VAL A 90 1.66 -7.09 -26.79
N GLY A 91 0.72 -7.73 -27.50
CA GLY A 91 0.64 -9.19 -27.61
C GLY A 91 -0.08 -9.90 -26.46
N ALA A 92 -0.73 -9.19 -25.54
CA ALA A 92 -1.55 -9.81 -24.50
C ALA A 92 -2.97 -10.07 -24.99
N THR A 93 -3.36 -11.34 -25.12
CA THR A 93 -4.76 -11.69 -25.41
C THR A 93 -5.64 -11.54 -24.17
N LYS A 94 -6.94 -11.34 -24.38
CA LYS A 94 -7.93 -11.29 -23.28
C LYS A 94 -7.89 -12.56 -22.44
N GLU A 95 -7.80 -13.72 -23.08
CA GLU A 95 -7.75 -15.03 -22.41
C GLU A 95 -6.49 -15.18 -21.55
N ALA A 96 -5.35 -14.66 -22.04
CA ALA A 96 -4.11 -14.67 -21.27
C ALA A 96 -4.20 -13.78 -20.03
N LEU A 97 -4.73 -12.57 -20.15
CA LEU A 97 -4.95 -11.66 -19.01
C LEU A 97 -5.90 -12.23 -17.97
N LEU A 98 -7.02 -12.80 -18.42
CA LEU A 98 -7.98 -13.43 -17.52
C LEU A 98 -7.35 -14.60 -16.76
N ARG A 99 -6.53 -15.42 -17.43
CA ARG A 99 -5.82 -16.54 -16.78
C ARG A 99 -4.72 -16.06 -15.83
N ASP A 100 -3.90 -15.12 -16.27
CA ASP A 100 -2.62 -14.79 -15.63
C ASP A 100 -2.76 -13.71 -14.55
N VAL A 101 -3.83 -12.91 -14.60
CA VAL A 101 -4.10 -11.84 -13.64
C VAL A 101 -5.41 -12.11 -12.90
N CYS A 102 -6.54 -12.15 -13.60
CA CYS A 102 -7.86 -12.16 -12.93
C CYS A 102 -8.15 -13.48 -12.19
N ASN A 103 -7.83 -14.61 -12.81
CA ASN A 103 -8.09 -15.95 -12.27
C ASN A 103 -6.85 -16.56 -11.60
N ARG A 104 -5.82 -15.75 -11.34
CA ARG A 104 -4.59 -16.21 -10.68
C ARG A 104 -4.82 -16.53 -9.21
N ALA A 105 -5.66 -15.73 -8.55
CA ALA A 105 -6.00 -15.93 -7.15
C ALA A 105 -6.93 -17.15 -6.96
N LYS A 106 -6.55 -18.07 -6.08
CA LYS A 106 -7.32 -19.28 -5.75
C LYS A 106 -8.20 -19.13 -4.52
N GLY A 107 -7.91 -18.13 -3.69
CA GLY A 107 -8.66 -17.85 -2.46
C GLY A 107 -9.78 -16.83 -2.67
N PRO A 108 -10.30 -16.27 -1.57
CA PRO A 108 -11.37 -15.29 -1.62
C PRO A 108 -10.96 -14.04 -2.40
N ARG A 109 -11.98 -13.38 -2.94
CA ARG A 109 -11.87 -12.10 -3.63
C ARG A 109 -12.63 -11.06 -2.81
N PRO A 110 -12.05 -9.89 -2.53
CA PRO A 110 -12.77 -8.84 -1.82
C PRO A 110 -14.01 -8.35 -2.60
N PRO A 111 -15.02 -7.78 -1.91
CA PRO A 111 -16.23 -7.28 -2.55
C PRO A 111 -15.95 -6.28 -3.66
N MET A 112 -14.99 -5.36 -3.49
CA MET A 112 -14.64 -4.39 -4.52
C MET A 112 -14.19 -5.05 -5.84
N ILE A 113 -13.49 -6.20 -5.78
CA ILE A 113 -13.06 -6.92 -6.99
C ILE A 113 -14.25 -7.57 -7.71
N THR A 114 -15.14 -8.21 -6.97
CA THR A 114 -16.24 -9.01 -7.53
C THR A 114 -17.48 -8.20 -7.87
N LYS A 115 -17.71 -7.10 -7.16
CA LYS A 115 -18.85 -6.19 -7.30
C LYS A 115 -18.39 -4.73 -7.15
N PRO A 116 -17.60 -4.21 -8.11
CA PRO A 116 -17.10 -2.84 -8.05
C PRO A 116 -18.20 -1.80 -7.88
N MET A 117 -18.12 -1.01 -6.81
CA MET A 117 -18.99 0.13 -6.58
C MET A 117 -18.76 1.24 -7.61
N THR A 118 -17.52 1.43 -8.09
CA THR A 118 -17.21 2.41 -9.14
C THR A 118 -18.06 2.18 -10.39
N LEU A 119 -18.32 0.92 -10.78
CA LEU A 119 -19.18 0.61 -11.91
C LEU A 119 -20.65 0.96 -11.64
N SER A 120 -21.18 0.51 -10.49
CA SER A 120 -22.59 0.71 -10.14
C SER A 120 -22.95 2.17 -9.89
N HIS A 121 -22.06 2.95 -9.26
CA HIS A 121 -22.25 4.39 -9.04
C HIS A 121 -22.24 5.20 -10.34
N ASN A 122 -21.49 4.75 -11.35
CA ASN A 122 -21.38 5.43 -12.64
C ASN A 122 -22.31 4.85 -13.72
N GLN A 123 -23.20 3.93 -13.35
CA GLN A 123 -24.19 3.30 -14.26
C GLN A 123 -23.54 2.69 -15.53
N LEU A 124 -22.30 2.19 -15.40
CA LEU A 124 -21.61 1.53 -16.49
C LEU A 124 -22.25 0.14 -16.72
N SER A 125 -22.45 -0.22 -17.99
CA SER A 125 -23.09 -1.51 -18.33
C SER A 125 -22.21 -2.68 -17.89
N SER A 126 -22.82 -3.73 -17.35
CA SER A 126 -22.11 -4.93 -16.86
C SER A 126 -21.44 -5.77 -17.96
N GLU A 127 -21.67 -5.44 -19.24
CA GLU A 127 -21.25 -6.27 -20.37
C GLU A 127 -20.01 -5.74 -21.11
N ASN A 128 -19.55 -4.51 -20.82
CA ASN A 128 -18.45 -3.90 -21.57
C ASN A 128 -17.46 -3.12 -20.68
N HIS A 129 -16.90 -3.80 -19.67
CA HIS A 129 -15.86 -3.25 -18.81
C HIS A 129 -14.75 -4.27 -18.51
N LEU A 130 -13.63 -3.79 -17.97
CA LEU A 130 -12.58 -4.65 -17.42
C LEU A 130 -13.01 -5.28 -16.09
N PRO A 131 -12.59 -6.52 -15.78
CA PRO A 131 -12.68 -7.06 -14.43
C PRO A 131 -11.99 -6.15 -13.40
N GLY A 132 -12.49 -6.14 -12.16
CA GLY A 132 -11.90 -5.37 -11.06
C GLY A 132 -10.41 -5.67 -10.86
N ASP A 133 -9.99 -6.93 -11.03
CA ASP A 133 -8.60 -7.36 -10.94
C ASP A 133 -7.63 -6.55 -11.82
N LEU A 134 -8.08 -6.15 -13.02
CA LEU A 134 -7.30 -5.32 -13.93
C LEU A 134 -7.50 -3.83 -13.62
N ALA A 135 -8.74 -3.40 -13.42
CA ALA A 135 -9.07 -1.99 -13.24
C ALA A 135 -8.36 -1.37 -12.01
N TYR A 136 -8.35 -2.05 -10.86
CA TYR A 136 -7.67 -1.52 -9.68
C TYR A 136 -6.13 -1.55 -9.79
N ARG A 137 -5.57 -2.46 -10.59
CA ARG A 137 -4.13 -2.40 -10.92
C ARG A 137 -3.80 -1.22 -11.81
N ILE A 138 -4.66 -0.95 -12.79
CA ILE A 138 -4.53 0.23 -13.66
C ILE A 138 -4.66 1.50 -12.82
N SER A 139 -5.64 1.58 -11.91
CA SER A 139 -5.80 2.69 -10.95
C SER A 139 -4.53 2.89 -10.12
N ALA A 140 -3.98 1.83 -9.52
CA ALA A 140 -2.73 1.91 -8.74
C ALA A 140 -1.55 2.44 -9.57
N ILE A 141 -1.42 1.98 -10.83
CA ILE A 141 -0.38 2.44 -11.76
C ILE A 141 -0.58 3.91 -12.13
N ARG A 142 -1.83 4.31 -12.41
CA ARG A 142 -2.21 5.68 -12.76
C ARG A 142 -1.83 6.66 -11.65
N GLU A 143 -2.30 6.38 -10.45
CA GLU A 143 -2.06 7.21 -9.26
C GLU A 143 -0.57 7.27 -8.91
N THR A 144 0.15 6.14 -9.01
CA THR A 144 1.61 6.12 -8.81
C THR A 144 2.33 7.02 -9.80
N PHE A 145 1.95 7.00 -11.08
CA PHE A 145 2.55 7.89 -12.07
C PHE A 145 2.18 9.35 -11.81
N GLU A 146 0.93 9.63 -11.49
CA GLU A 146 0.43 10.97 -11.19
C GLU A 146 1.21 11.62 -10.04
N GLU A 147 1.37 10.90 -8.93
CA GLU A 147 2.00 11.40 -7.71
C GLU A 147 3.53 11.42 -7.76
N THR A 148 4.15 10.43 -8.42
CA THR A 148 5.60 10.16 -8.27
C THR A 148 6.39 10.30 -9.57
N GLY A 149 5.72 10.27 -10.72
CA GLY A 149 6.35 10.19 -12.04
C GLY A 149 6.93 8.81 -12.39
N VAL A 150 6.82 7.81 -11.51
CA VAL A 150 7.24 6.43 -11.82
C VAL A 150 6.23 5.80 -12.77
N LEU A 151 6.70 5.39 -13.96
CA LEU A 151 5.83 4.96 -15.04
C LEU A 151 5.92 3.44 -15.24
N LEU A 152 5.02 2.71 -14.57
CA LEU A 152 4.97 1.24 -14.54
C LEU A 152 4.25 0.67 -15.77
N LEU A 153 4.85 0.85 -16.94
CA LEU A 153 4.36 0.34 -18.22
C LEU A 153 5.28 -0.76 -18.78
N THR A 154 4.78 -1.49 -19.77
CA THR A 154 5.54 -2.49 -20.53
C THR A 154 5.22 -2.41 -22.03
N GLN A 155 6.18 -2.83 -22.85
CA GLN A 155 6.04 -2.98 -24.31
C GLN A 155 5.63 -4.40 -24.73
N ALA A 156 5.69 -5.36 -23.81
CA ALA A 156 5.41 -6.76 -24.10
C ALA A 156 4.76 -7.45 -22.90
N ALA A 157 3.80 -8.34 -23.20
CA ALA A 157 3.30 -9.28 -22.22
C ALA A 157 4.44 -10.23 -21.76
N PRO A 158 4.54 -10.53 -20.46
CA PRO A 158 5.53 -11.48 -19.95
C PRO A 158 5.23 -12.91 -20.42
N ALA A 159 6.22 -13.79 -20.30
CA ALA A 159 6.00 -15.22 -20.43
C ALA A 159 5.09 -15.73 -19.30
N HIS A 160 4.25 -16.72 -19.61
CA HIS A 160 3.32 -17.28 -18.63
C HIS A 160 4.07 -17.92 -17.45
N GLY A 161 3.58 -17.66 -16.23
CA GLY A 161 4.04 -18.33 -15.02
C GLY A 161 5.32 -17.76 -14.39
N GLU A 162 5.86 -16.65 -14.91
CA GLU A 162 7.05 -16.02 -14.34
C GLU A 162 6.69 -14.89 -13.37
N ALA A 163 7.54 -14.70 -12.35
CA ALA A 163 7.50 -13.51 -11.52
C ALA A 163 8.07 -12.34 -12.32
N VAL A 164 7.32 -11.25 -12.39
CA VAL A 164 7.69 -10.08 -13.19
C VAL A 164 8.17 -8.99 -12.25
N LEU A 165 9.44 -8.61 -12.39
CA LEU A 165 9.91 -7.37 -11.80
C LEU A 165 9.42 -6.21 -12.66
N ALA A 166 8.92 -5.17 -11.99
CA ALA A 166 8.56 -3.94 -12.67
C ALA A 166 9.81 -3.18 -13.12
N ASP A 167 9.65 -2.42 -14.20
CA ASP A 167 10.59 -1.40 -14.65
C ASP A 167 9.83 -0.07 -14.83
N SER A 168 10.56 1.04 -14.84
CA SER A 168 10.00 2.36 -15.13
C SER A 168 10.41 2.77 -16.54
N ILE A 169 9.48 2.72 -17.48
CA ILE A 169 9.74 3.13 -18.87
C ILE A 169 9.40 4.61 -19.00
N SER A 170 10.43 5.47 -19.04
CA SER A 170 10.27 6.90 -19.28
C SER A 170 11.05 7.41 -20.50
N GLU A 171 11.86 6.57 -21.13
CA GLU A 171 12.67 6.98 -22.29
C GLU A 171 11.76 7.30 -23.48
N GLY A 172 11.93 8.49 -24.06
CA GLY A 172 11.13 8.98 -25.18
C GLY A 172 9.71 9.46 -24.81
N ILE A 173 9.34 9.43 -23.52
CA ILE A 173 8.02 9.88 -23.04
C ILE A 173 8.19 11.20 -22.28
N ASP A 174 7.45 12.23 -22.69
CA ASP A 174 7.36 13.48 -21.92
C ASP A 174 6.47 13.25 -20.68
N THR A 175 7.09 12.77 -19.60
CA THR A 175 6.39 12.46 -18.35
C THR A 175 5.75 13.70 -17.73
N THR A 176 6.32 14.89 -17.94
CA THR A 176 5.79 16.14 -17.39
C THR A 176 4.47 16.51 -18.08
N LEU A 177 4.45 16.48 -19.42
CA LEU A 177 3.25 16.72 -20.20
C LEU A 177 2.15 15.71 -19.88
N TRP A 178 2.47 14.41 -19.83
CA TRP A 178 1.47 13.38 -19.58
C TRP A 178 0.89 13.43 -18.17
N ARG A 179 1.69 13.78 -17.16
CA ARG A 179 1.17 14.02 -15.80
C ARG A 179 0.25 15.24 -15.75
N GLN A 180 0.59 16.32 -16.47
CA GLN A 180 -0.34 17.46 -16.57
C GLN A 180 -1.67 17.03 -17.18
N ARG A 181 -1.65 16.33 -18.32
CA ARG A 181 -2.87 15.82 -18.96
C ARG A 181 -3.65 14.87 -18.06
N LEU A 182 -2.97 14.02 -17.31
CA LEU A 182 -3.60 13.07 -16.40
C LEU A 182 -4.40 13.75 -15.29
N ARG A 183 -3.84 14.83 -14.71
CA ARG A 183 -4.54 15.67 -13.72
C ARG A 183 -5.78 16.35 -14.28
N GLU A 184 -5.76 16.70 -15.57
CA GLU A 184 -6.92 17.29 -16.24
C GLU A 184 -8.01 16.25 -16.52
N ASP A 185 -7.62 15.04 -16.93
CA ASP A 185 -8.53 13.92 -17.18
C ASP A 185 -7.79 12.58 -17.05
N PRO A 186 -8.21 11.68 -16.14
CA PRO A 186 -7.55 10.41 -15.87
C PRO A 186 -7.52 9.48 -17.10
N VAL A 187 -8.39 9.69 -18.11
CA VAL A 187 -8.36 8.92 -19.37
C VAL A 187 -7.04 9.09 -20.13
N ASN A 188 -6.26 10.13 -19.83
CA ASN A 188 -5.01 10.40 -20.55
C ASN A 188 -3.93 9.33 -20.33
N LEU A 189 -4.02 8.50 -19.28
CA LEU A 189 -3.15 7.31 -19.16
C LEU A 189 -3.40 6.33 -20.32
N LEU A 190 -4.67 6.06 -20.63
CA LEU A 190 -5.08 5.19 -21.75
C LEU A 190 -4.59 5.77 -23.09
N ARG A 191 -4.73 7.08 -23.28
CA ARG A 191 -4.25 7.78 -24.49
C ARG A 191 -2.72 7.69 -24.62
N MET A 192 -1.98 7.94 -23.55
CA MET A 192 -0.52 7.78 -23.52
C MET A 192 -0.10 6.37 -23.91
N CYS A 193 -0.76 5.35 -23.36
CA CYS A 193 -0.48 3.95 -23.68
C CYS A 193 -0.70 3.65 -25.17
N ARG A 194 -1.82 4.11 -25.74
CA ARG A 194 -2.12 3.97 -27.18
C ARG A 194 -1.07 4.66 -28.06
N GLU A 195 -0.74 5.92 -27.75
CA GLU A 195 0.20 6.73 -28.55
C GLU A 195 1.61 6.14 -28.55
N ASN A 196 2.06 5.60 -27.41
CA ASN A 196 3.43 5.11 -27.25
C ASN A 196 3.56 3.58 -27.43
N ARG A 197 2.47 2.88 -27.78
CA ARG A 197 2.40 1.41 -27.88
C ARG A 197 2.93 0.70 -26.63
N LEU A 198 2.46 1.19 -25.49
CA LEU A 198 2.74 0.67 -24.16
C LEU A 198 1.44 0.22 -23.51
N CYS A 199 1.52 -0.62 -22.48
CA CYS A 199 0.38 -0.92 -21.61
C CYS A 199 0.78 -0.89 -20.13
N PRO A 200 -0.18 -0.73 -19.20
CA PRO A 200 0.07 -0.85 -17.77
C PRO A 200 0.64 -2.24 -17.44
N ASN A 201 1.74 -2.30 -16.70
CA ASN A 201 2.37 -3.57 -16.32
C ASN A 201 1.63 -4.22 -15.15
N VAL A 202 0.39 -4.64 -15.41
CA VAL A 202 -0.52 -5.27 -14.42
C VAL A 202 0.04 -6.58 -13.85
N TRP A 203 0.93 -7.26 -14.57
CA TRP A 203 1.56 -8.50 -14.14
C TRP A 203 2.56 -8.32 -12.99
N ALA A 204 3.18 -7.14 -12.89
CA ALA A 204 4.14 -6.81 -11.84
C ALA A 204 3.49 -6.35 -10.52
N LEU A 205 2.16 -6.17 -10.50
CA LEU A 205 1.40 -5.81 -9.30
C LEU A 205 0.81 -7.07 -8.65
N HIS A 206 1.31 -7.39 -7.47
CA HIS A 206 0.83 -8.50 -6.66
C HIS A 206 -0.09 -7.99 -5.56
N GLU A 207 -1.20 -8.68 -5.35
CA GLU A 207 -2.14 -8.31 -4.30
C GLU A 207 -1.50 -8.46 -2.93
N TRP A 208 -1.65 -7.42 -2.14
CA TRP A 208 -1.11 -7.35 -0.80
C TRP A 208 -2.22 -7.52 0.22
N TRP A 209 -3.17 -6.57 0.28
CA TRP A 209 -4.33 -6.67 1.17
C TRP A 209 -5.43 -5.65 0.83
N ASP A 210 -6.67 -5.87 1.27
CA ASP A 210 -7.78 -4.91 1.10
C ASP A 210 -8.20 -4.29 2.45
N TRP A 211 -8.22 -2.96 2.52
CA TRP A 211 -8.51 -2.17 3.71
C TRP A 211 -9.72 -1.25 3.50
N LEU A 212 -10.77 -1.49 4.28
CA LEU A 212 -11.91 -0.59 4.40
C LEU A 212 -11.75 0.34 5.61
N THR A 213 -11.82 1.64 5.35
CA THR A 213 -11.71 2.68 6.40
C THR A 213 -12.79 2.47 7.47
N PRO A 214 -12.46 2.50 8.78
CA PRO A 214 -13.44 2.38 9.85
C PRO A 214 -14.47 3.51 9.87
N ILE A 215 -15.62 3.29 10.52
CA ILE A 215 -16.72 4.27 10.60
C ILE A 215 -16.39 5.56 11.37
N SER A 216 -15.40 5.51 12.27
CA SER A 216 -15.11 6.60 13.22
C SER A 216 -14.01 7.56 12.75
N VAL A 217 -13.39 7.31 11.60
CA VAL A 217 -12.30 8.14 11.07
C VAL A 217 -12.85 9.11 10.01
N GLY A 218 -13.31 10.27 10.49
CA GLY A 218 -13.79 11.37 9.65
C GLY A 218 -15.08 11.06 8.86
N HIS A 219 -15.43 11.94 7.93
CA HIS A 219 -16.65 11.80 7.10
C HIS A 219 -16.42 11.01 5.80
N ARG A 220 -15.18 10.66 5.46
CA ARG A 220 -14.81 10.01 4.20
C ARG A 220 -14.22 8.65 4.48
N ARG A 221 -14.75 7.65 3.80
CA ARG A 221 -14.30 6.27 3.89
C ARG A 221 -13.89 5.76 2.53
N TYR A 222 -12.85 4.94 2.54
CA TYR A 222 -12.27 4.35 1.35
C TYR A 222 -12.14 2.84 1.54
N ASP A 223 -12.42 2.10 0.47
CA ASP A 223 -12.18 0.67 0.30
C ASP A 223 -10.98 0.53 -0.64
N THR A 224 -9.83 0.17 -0.08
CA THR A 224 -8.53 0.36 -0.73
C THR A 224 -7.81 -0.97 -0.90
N MET A 225 -7.66 -1.40 -2.15
CA MET A 225 -6.81 -2.53 -2.50
C MET A 225 -5.35 -2.10 -2.54
N PHE A 226 -4.54 -2.68 -1.66
CA PHE A 226 -3.09 -2.52 -1.65
C PHE A 226 -2.46 -3.56 -2.57
N TYR A 227 -1.58 -3.09 -3.43
CA TYR A 227 -0.69 -3.89 -4.25
C TYR A 227 0.76 -3.68 -3.79
N ILE A 228 1.62 -4.63 -4.13
CA ILE A 228 3.06 -4.49 -4.03
C ILE A 228 3.68 -4.74 -5.41
N CYS A 229 4.67 -3.93 -5.78
CA CYS A 229 5.49 -4.17 -6.96
C CYS A 229 6.98 -4.07 -6.59
N CYS A 230 7.79 -4.96 -7.15
CA CYS A 230 9.24 -5.01 -6.91
C CYS A 230 9.99 -4.63 -8.18
N MET A 231 11.00 -3.77 -8.04
CA MET A 231 11.81 -3.21 -9.11
C MET A 231 13.30 -3.45 -8.82
N ASP A 232 14.04 -3.96 -9.80
CA ASP A 232 15.48 -4.21 -9.61
C ASP A 232 16.31 -2.93 -9.51
N LYS A 233 15.80 -1.83 -10.08
CA LYS A 233 16.44 -0.52 -10.04
C LYS A 233 15.49 0.48 -9.39
N GLN A 234 16.05 1.35 -8.55
CA GLN A 234 15.32 2.49 -8.01
C GLN A 234 15.08 3.53 -9.11
N PRO A 235 13.83 3.75 -9.57
CA PRO A 235 13.56 4.76 -10.59
C PRO A 235 13.80 6.16 -10.01
N GLN A 236 14.06 7.12 -10.91
CA GLN A 236 14.00 8.53 -10.53
C GLN A 236 12.54 8.89 -10.22
N VAL A 237 12.36 9.70 -9.17
CA VAL A 237 11.05 10.16 -8.75
C VAL A 237 11.01 11.68 -8.91
N VAL A 238 9.89 12.18 -9.43
CA VAL A 238 9.69 13.60 -9.70
C VAL A 238 8.46 14.05 -8.92
N LEU A 239 8.64 15.03 -8.04
CA LEU A 239 7.56 15.57 -7.22
C LEU A 239 6.46 16.18 -8.08
N ASP A 240 5.21 15.85 -7.76
CA ASP A 240 4.07 16.67 -8.15
C ASP A 240 3.94 17.83 -7.15
N GLN A 241 4.16 19.07 -7.56
CA GLN A 241 4.11 20.23 -6.63
C GLN A 241 2.70 20.57 -6.12
N SER A 242 1.65 19.83 -6.48
CA SER A 242 0.27 20.04 -6.02
C SER A 242 -0.11 19.16 -4.82
N GLU A 243 -0.14 17.83 -4.99
CA GLU A 243 -0.73 16.93 -3.98
C GLU A 243 0.30 16.26 -3.07
N VAL A 244 1.53 16.09 -3.57
CA VAL A 244 2.64 15.43 -2.85
C VAL A 244 3.78 16.41 -2.60
N ILE A 245 4.01 16.75 -1.34
CA ILE A 245 5.03 17.73 -0.98
C ILE A 245 6.43 17.12 -0.79
N THR A 246 6.53 15.80 -0.63
CA THR A 246 7.81 15.10 -0.44
C THR A 246 7.71 13.64 -0.89
N LEU A 247 8.78 13.14 -1.53
CA LEU A 247 8.96 11.75 -1.93
C LEU A 247 10.21 11.22 -1.23
N LYS A 248 10.14 10.01 -0.67
CA LYS A 248 11.25 9.41 0.06
C LYS A 248 11.36 7.93 -0.29
N TRP A 249 12.54 7.52 -0.73
CA TRP A 249 12.96 6.12 -0.69
C TRP A 249 13.58 5.84 0.68
N CYS A 250 13.05 4.88 1.42
CA CYS A 250 13.52 4.55 2.76
C CYS A 250 13.43 3.05 3.06
N THR A 251 14.07 2.60 4.14
CA THR A 251 13.82 1.27 4.69
C THR A 251 12.50 1.28 5.47
N PRO A 252 11.78 0.14 5.57
CA PRO A 252 10.61 0.04 6.44
C PRO A 252 10.95 0.38 7.90
N GLU A 253 12.07 -0.14 8.42
CA GLU A 253 12.55 0.16 9.78
C GLU A 253 12.82 1.66 9.97
N GLY A 254 13.45 2.33 9.00
CA GLY A 254 13.71 3.75 9.08
C GLY A 254 12.44 4.59 9.10
N MET A 255 11.42 4.22 8.32
CA MET A 255 10.13 4.91 8.32
C MET A 255 9.39 4.73 9.65
N LEU A 256 9.39 3.52 10.21
CA LEU A 256 8.79 3.26 11.53
C LEU A 256 9.57 3.95 12.66
N GLN A 257 10.90 4.05 12.55
CA GLN A 257 11.72 4.79 13.50
C GLN A 257 11.40 6.29 13.47
N ASP A 258 11.36 6.91 12.28
CA ASP A 258 10.95 8.31 12.11
C ASP A 258 9.53 8.55 12.66
N TYR A 259 8.63 7.58 12.50
CA TYR A 259 7.27 7.65 13.03
C TYR A 259 7.27 7.57 14.56
N SER A 260 8.04 6.64 15.15
CA SER A 260 8.11 6.44 16.60
C SER A 260 8.68 7.65 17.37
N THR A 261 9.49 8.48 16.72
CA THR A 261 10.04 9.72 17.28
C THR A 261 9.16 10.94 17.02
N GLY A 262 8.03 10.77 16.31
CA GLY A 262 7.15 11.86 15.91
C GLY A 262 7.70 12.75 14.78
N ALA A 263 8.81 12.36 14.13
CA ALA A 263 9.38 13.11 13.01
C ALA A 263 8.49 13.04 11.76
N VAL A 264 7.71 11.97 11.61
CA VAL A 264 6.69 11.81 10.57
C VAL A 264 5.39 11.28 11.16
N PHE A 265 4.30 11.40 10.40
CA PHE A 265 3.02 10.79 10.72
C PHE A 265 2.69 9.69 9.71
N LEU A 266 2.29 8.51 10.19
CA LEU A 266 1.79 7.40 9.38
C LEU A 266 0.33 7.12 9.75
N ALA A 267 -0.53 6.96 8.75
CA ALA A 267 -1.88 6.46 8.99
C ALA A 267 -1.83 4.98 9.43
N PRO A 268 -2.82 4.47 10.20
CA PRO A 268 -2.73 3.13 10.79
C PRO A 268 -2.47 1.98 9.78
N PRO A 269 -3.13 1.89 8.60
CA PRO A 269 -2.79 0.87 7.63
C PRO A 269 -1.32 0.95 7.16
N GLN A 270 -0.75 2.15 7.09
CA GLN A 270 0.65 2.34 6.71
C GLN A 270 1.62 1.84 7.78
N VAL A 271 1.30 2.04 9.06
CA VAL A 271 2.06 1.46 10.17
C VAL A 271 2.02 -0.06 10.08
N TYR A 272 0.83 -0.63 9.89
CA TYR A 272 0.63 -2.07 9.85
C TYR A 272 1.37 -2.72 8.67
N GLU A 273 1.19 -2.21 7.45
CA GLU A 273 1.83 -2.76 6.25
C GLU A 273 3.35 -2.54 6.27
N THR A 274 3.84 -1.39 6.73
CA THR A 274 5.29 -1.16 6.90
C THR A 274 5.88 -2.14 7.93
N SER A 275 5.14 -2.46 8.99
CA SER A 275 5.56 -3.42 10.02
C SER A 275 5.61 -4.86 9.51
N ARG A 276 4.76 -5.23 8.53
CA ARG A 276 4.85 -6.53 7.85
C ARG A 276 6.12 -6.68 7.03
N LEU A 277 6.55 -5.61 6.38
CA LEU A 277 7.77 -5.62 5.57
C LEU A 277 9.03 -5.92 6.41
N LEU A 278 9.04 -5.66 7.72
CA LEU A 278 10.17 -5.98 8.61
C LEU A 278 10.51 -7.48 8.69
N ASN A 279 9.61 -8.37 8.26
CA ASN A 279 9.83 -9.81 8.28
C ASN A 279 10.78 -10.32 7.20
N VAL A 280 11.04 -9.53 6.16
CA VAL A 280 11.83 -9.97 5.01
C VAL A 280 12.99 -9.01 4.84
N ALA A 281 14.22 -9.52 4.89
CA ALA A 281 15.42 -8.72 4.71
C ALA A 281 15.86 -8.63 3.25
N SER A 282 15.62 -9.70 2.47
CA SER A 282 16.06 -9.80 1.08
C SER A 282 14.98 -9.35 0.11
N PHE A 283 15.36 -8.49 -0.84
CA PHE A 283 14.58 -8.05 -1.97
C PHE A 283 14.10 -9.23 -2.80
N ALA A 284 14.97 -10.21 -3.03
CA ALA A 284 14.64 -11.39 -3.82
C ALA A 284 13.58 -12.24 -3.11
N GLU A 285 13.71 -12.42 -1.79
CA GLU A 285 12.72 -13.13 -0.98
C GLU A 285 11.39 -12.37 -0.94
N LEU A 286 11.42 -11.04 -0.80
CA LEU A 286 10.21 -10.22 -0.77
C LEU A 286 9.46 -10.26 -2.09
N SER A 287 10.18 -10.16 -3.21
CA SER A 287 9.60 -10.28 -4.55
C SER A 287 8.95 -11.65 -4.78
N GLN A 288 9.66 -12.73 -4.44
CA GLN A 288 9.10 -14.09 -4.55
C GLN A 288 7.95 -14.34 -3.58
N PHE A 289 8.02 -13.77 -2.37
CA PHE A 289 6.92 -13.82 -1.40
C PHE A 289 5.69 -13.13 -1.96
N ALA A 290 5.81 -11.87 -2.40
CA ALA A 290 4.74 -11.09 -2.99
C ALA A 290 4.07 -11.82 -4.16
N TYR A 291 4.89 -12.34 -5.09
CA TYR A 291 4.39 -13.12 -6.22
C TYR A 291 3.56 -14.32 -5.74
N ARG A 292 4.11 -15.19 -4.91
CA ARG A 292 3.42 -16.41 -4.44
C ARG A 292 2.18 -16.06 -3.63
N ARG A 293 2.33 -15.16 -2.66
CA ARG A 293 1.25 -14.75 -1.75
C ARG A 293 0.08 -14.14 -2.51
N GLY A 294 0.31 -13.33 -3.54
CA GLY A 294 -0.77 -12.74 -4.34
C GLY A 294 -1.68 -13.76 -5.04
N ALA A 295 -1.29 -15.03 -5.14
CA ALA A 295 -2.14 -16.11 -5.68
C ALA A 295 -3.08 -16.73 -4.64
N GLU A 296 -2.91 -16.43 -3.35
CA GLU A 296 -3.73 -16.97 -2.27
C GLU A 296 -5.03 -16.17 -2.04
N GLY A 297 -5.25 -15.09 -2.79
CA GLY A 297 -6.42 -14.21 -2.66
C GLY A 297 -6.33 -13.23 -1.48
N CYS A 298 -7.36 -12.40 -1.35
CA CYS A 298 -7.44 -11.35 -0.32
C CYS A 298 -8.84 -11.32 0.30
N GLU A 299 -8.89 -10.92 1.56
CA GLU A 299 -10.12 -10.62 2.28
C GLU A 299 -10.13 -9.11 2.56
N GLN A 300 -11.33 -8.55 2.74
CA GLN A 300 -11.48 -7.17 3.14
C GLN A 300 -11.39 -7.06 4.65
N TRP A 301 -10.45 -6.26 5.15
CA TRP A 301 -10.40 -5.90 6.57
C TRP A 301 -10.97 -4.52 6.80
N MET A 302 -11.95 -4.45 7.69
CA MET A 302 -12.42 -3.20 8.26
C MET A 302 -12.03 -3.16 9.75
N PRO A 303 -11.16 -2.23 10.17
CA PRO A 303 -10.88 -2.08 11.59
C PRO A 303 -12.13 -1.65 12.37
N VAL A 304 -12.25 -2.12 13.60
CA VAL A 304 -13.25 -1.62 14.55
C VAL A 304 -12.54 -0.80 15.60
N ILE A 305 -12.90 0.49 15.70
CA ILE A 305 -12.29 1.38 16.68
C ILE A 305 -13.00 1.23 18.02
N ALA A 306 -12.24 0.94 19.07
CA ALA A 306 -12.70 0.84 20.44
C ALA A 306 -11.89 1.74 21.37
N SER A 307 -12.49 2.19 22.47
CA SER A 307 -11.82 3.02 23.48
C SER A 307 -11.29 2.15 24.62
N ALA A 308 -10.10 2.51 25.12
CA ALA A 308 -9.50 2.00 26.36
C ALA A 308 -9.35 3.16 27.36
N SER A 309 -9.04 2.88 28.62
CA SER A 309 -8.93 3.93 29.65
C SER A 309 -7.75 4.89 29.43
N ASP A 310 -6.74 4.47 28.68
CA ASP A 310 -5.49 5.21 28.43
C ASP A 310 -5.14 5.32 26.93
N GLY A 311 -6.09 5.05 26.03
CA GLY A 311 -5.87 5.09 24.58
C GLY A 311 -7.04 4.55 23.76
N ALA A 312 -6.77 4.17 22.51
CA ALA A 312 -7.74 3.55 21.62
C ALA A 312 -7.17 2.28 20.97
N LEU A 313 -8.06 1.40 20.53
CA LEU A 313 -7.77 0.18 19.83
C LEU A 313 -8.34 0.26 18.42
N SER A 314 -7.58 -0.22 17.45
CA SER A 314 -8.04 -0.51 16.09
C SER A 314 -8.00 -2.02 15.93
N LEU A 315 -9.12 -2.66 16.24
CA LEU A 315 -9.27 -4.11 16.27
C LEU A 315 -9.41 -4.65 14.86
N LEU A 316 -8.74 -5.76 14.55
CA LEU A 316 -8.78 -6.42 13.24
C LEU A 316 -9.34 -7.85 13.36
N PRO A 317 -9.85 -8.45 12.27
CA PRO A 317 -10.40 -9.80 12.31
C PRO A 317 -9.43 -10.84 12.90
N GLY A 318 -9.91 -11.65 13.84
CA GLY A 318 -9.09 -12.65 14.56
C GLY A 318 -8.56 -12.17 15.92
N ASP A 319 -8.75 -10.90 16.26
CA ASP A 319 -8.57 -10.43 17.64
C ASP A 319 -9.75 -10.88 18.52
N ASP A 320 -9.49 -11.27 19.77
CA ASP A 320 -10.55 -11.69 20.70
C ASP A 320 -11.61 -10.62 20.97
N LEU A 321 -11.26 -9.34 20.81
CA LEU A 321 -12.19 -8.21 20.99
C LEU A 321 -12.86 -7.76 19.69
N TYR A 322 -12.48 -8.33 18.53
CA TYR A 322 -13.13 -7.99 17.27
C TYR A 322 -14.58 -8.52 17.27
N PRO A 323 -15.59 -7.69 16.96
CA PRO A 323 -16.97 -8.14 17.00
C PRO A 323 -17.25 -9.17 15.90
N GLU A 324 -18.10 -10.17 16.21
CA GLU A 324 -18.55 -11.17 15.23
C GLU A 324 -19.29 -10.52 14.04
N GLU A 325 -20.07 -9.46 14.32
CA GLU A 325 -20.78 -8.67 13.31
C GLU A 325 -20.36 -7.19 13.38
N PRO A 326 -19.29 -6.78 12.67
CA PRO A 326 -18.83 -5.40 12.68
C PRO A 326 -19.84 -4.46 11.99
N ASP A 327 -20.00 -3.26 12.53
CA ASP A 327 -20.93 -2.27 12.00
C ASP A 327 -20.34 -1.47 10.84
N TYR A 328 -20.61 -1.92 9.61
CA TYR A 328 -20.17 -1.27 8.38
C TYR A 328 -20.85 0.07 8.10
N PHE A 329 -21.92 0.45 8.80
CA PHE A 329 -22.76 1.61 8.47
C PHE A 329 -22.82 2.68 9.55
N GLY A 330 -22.14 2.48 10.69
CA GLY A 330 -22.09 3.48 11.76
C GLY A 330 -23.43 3.72 12.45
N ARG A 331 -24.19 2.65 12.67
CA ARG A 331 -25.45 2.59 13.41
C ARG A 331 -25.26 2.74 14.92
N GLY A 332 -24.08 2.49 15.47
CA GLY A 332 -23.81 2.60 16.91
C GLY A 332 -22.41 3.13 17.25
N PRO A 333 -22.17 3.54 18.51
CA PRO A 333 -20.84 3.87 18.99
C PRO A 333 -19.93 2.63 18.97
N GLY A 334 -18.62 2.86 18.85
CA GLY A 334 -17.62 1.79 18.97
C GLY A 334 -17.58 1.21 20.40
N PRO A 335 -17.00 0.02 20.59
CA PRO A 335 -16.87 -0.59 21.92
C PRO A 335 -16.05 0.30 22.87
N GLU A 336 -16.37 0.26 24.16
CA GLU A 336 -15.64 0.98 25.20
C GLU A 336 -15.26 0.02 26.32
N TYR A 337 -13.98 0.03 26.71
CA TYR A 337 -13.42 -0.84 27.73
C TYR A 337 -12.83 -0.02 28.88
N PRO A 338 -13.20 -0.30 30.15
CA PRO A 338 -12.72 0.44 31.31
C PRO A 338 -11.31 0.01 31.77
N PHE A 339 -10.51 -0.55 30.85
CA PHE A 339 -9.20 -1.13 31.13
C PHE A 339 -8.14 -0.42 30.29
N SER A 340 -6.91 -0.39 30.81
CA SER A 340 -5.77 0.09 30.05
C SER A 340 -5.43 -0.84 28.89
N LEU A 341 -4.71 -0.33 27.88
CA LEU A 341 -4.21 -1.13 26.76
C LEU A 341 -3.38 -2.34 27.24
N GLU A 342 -2.53 -2.16 28.27
CA GLU A 342 -1.76 -3.27 28.84
C GLU A 342 -2.65 -4.34 29.50
N GLU A 343 -3.66 -3.94 30.28
CA GLU A 343 -4.61 -4.88 30.87
C GLU A 343 -5.41 -5.63 29.81
N LEU A 344 -5.83 -4.95 28.74
CA LEU A 344 -6.54 -5.57 27.63
C LEU A 344 -5.67 -6.59 26.90
N ARG A 345 -4.38 -6.31 26.68
CA ARG A 345 -3.45 -7.29 26.12
C ARG A 345 -3.33 -8.55 26.98
N LYS A 346 -3.28 -8.41 28.31
CA LYS A 346 -3.21 -9.55 29.24
C LYS A 346 -4.51 -10.37 29.30
N ARG A 347 -5.65 -9.77 28.95
CA ARG A 347 -6.97 -10.41 28.96
C ARG A 347 -7.28 -11.18 27.68
N CYS A 348 -6.57 -10.89 26.59
CA CYS A 348 -6.77 -11.53 25.30
C CYS A 348 -5.71 -12.59 25.04
N GLN A 349 -6.14 -13.73 24.51
CA GLN A 349 -5.26 -14.78 24.00
C GLN A 349 -4.82 -14.45 22.58
N ASN A 350 -5.77 -14.02 21.73
CA ASN A 350 -5.50 -13.64 20.35
C ASN A 350 -5.47 -12.12 20.22
N LEU A 351 -4.32 -11.61 19.79
CA LEU A 351 -4.08 -10.21 19.46
C LEU A 351 -3.97 -10.09 17.95
N HIS A 352 -4.76 -9.20 17.39
CA HIS A 352 -4.64 -8.71 16.03
C HIS A 352 -5.23 -7.30 15.96
N ARG A 353 -4.45 -6.32 16.39
CA ARG A 353 -4.92 -4.95 16.59
C ARG A 353 -3.80 -3.95 16.39
N MET A 354 -4.17 -2.69 16.24
CA MET A 354 -3.26 -1.59 16.47
C MET A 354 -3.71 -0.82 17.71
N GLU A 355 -2.77 -0.45 18.56
CA GLU A 355 -3.02 0.34 19.77
C GLU A 355 -2.56 1.77 19.54
N VAL A 356 -3.43 2.73 19.84
CA VAL A 356 -3.17 4.16 19.66
C VAL A 356 -3.06 4.83 21.02
N GLN A 357 -1.90 5.41 21.30
CA GLN A 357 -1.62 6.17 22.52
C GLN A 357 -1.00 7.53 22.12
N GLY A 358 -1.76 8.60 22.34
CA GLY A 358 -1.39 9.93 21.82
C GLY A 358 -1.28 9.91 20.29
N PRO A 359 -0.17 10.40 19.69
CA PRO A 359 0.01 10.39 18.22
C PRO A 359 0.52 9.04 17.67
N LEU A 360 0.89 8.11 18.54
CA LEU A 360 1.56 6.87 18.17
C LEU A 360 0.57 5.72 18.04
N CYS A 361 0.74 4.95 16.98
CA CYS A 361 0.00 3.74 16.64
C CYS A 361 1.00 2.58 16.60
N THR A 362 0.72 1.49 17.30
CA THR A 362 1.61 0.31 17.34
C THR A 362 0.82 -0.94 16.96
N ALA A 363 1.32 -1.70 15.98
CA ALA A 363 0.71 -2.96 15.58
C ALA A 363 1.09 -4.10 16.56
N TYR A 364 0.09 -4.84 17.02
CA TYR A 364 0.24 -6.04 17.83
C TYR A 364 -0.49 -7.19 17.14
N SER A 365 0.24 -8.27 16.87
CA SER A 365 -0.36 -9.50 16.40
C SER A 365 0.40 -10.71 16.93
N ASN A 366 -0.34 -11.72 17.41
CA ASN A 366 0.21 -13.03 17.76
C ASN A 366 -0.51 -14.18 17.03
N ILE A 367 -1.45 -13.87 16.14
CA ILE A 367 -2.13 -14.84 15.28
C ILE A 367 -1.40 -15.02 13.95
N GLU A 368 -1.59 -16.17 13.32
CA GLU A 368 -1.21 -16.37 11.93
C GLU A 368 -2.20 -15.62 11.02
N PRO A 369 -1.75 -14.65 10.20
CA PRO A 369 -2.64 -13.98 9.26
C PRO A 369 -3.20 -14.96 8.22
N PRO A 370 -4.45 -14.78 7.79
CA PRO A 370 -5.04 -15.63 6.77
C PRO A 370 -4.22 -15.60 5.47
N ARG A 371 -4.36 -16.68 4.69
CA ARG A 371 -3.75 -16.84 3.36
C ARG A 371 -2.21 -16.83 3.37
N GLY A 372 -1.57 -17.21 4.49
CA GLY A 372 -0.12 -17.29 4.60
C GLY A 372 0.57 -15.92 4.48
N HIS A 373 -0.11 -14.86 4.93
CA HIS A 373 0.47 -13.52 4.92
C HIS A 373 1.41 -13.28 6.11
N LEU A 374 2.18 -12.20 6.05
CA LEU A 374 3.15 -11.85 7.10
C LEU A 374 2.43 -11.21 8.29
N GLN A 375 2.80 -11.61 9.49
CA GLN A 375 2.38 -10.94 10.71
C GLN A 375 3.10 -9.59 10.85
N PRO A 376 2.46 -8.49 11.25
CA PRO A 376 3.19 -7.25 11.51
C PRO A 376 4.16 -7.43 12.68
N GLN A 377 5.41 -7.00 12.55
CA GLN A 377 6.31 -6.94 13.69
C GLN A 377 5.96 -5.75 14.59
N THR A 378 5.77 -6.00 15.88
CA THR A 378 5.58 -4.91 16.86
C THR A 378 6.83 -4.04 16.91
N PHE A 379 6.65 -2.75 16.64
CA PHE A 379 7.72 -1.77 16.62
C PHE A 379 7.46 -0.65 17.63
N ASN A 380 8.26 -0.60 18.70
CA ASN A 380 8.12 0.38 19.78
C ASN A 380 9.13 1.54 19.69
N GLY A 381 9.89 1.64 18.59
CA GLY A 381 11.04 2.54 18.47
C GLY A 381 12.20 2.20 19.42
N THR A 382 13.34 2.86 19.25
CA THR A 382 14.36 2.90 20.29
C THR A 382 13.90 3.83 21.41
N ALA A 383 13.66 3.29 22.60
CA ALA A 383 13.44 4.10 23.80
C ALA A 383 14.63 5.03 24.07
N SER A 384 14.58 6.23 23.51
CA SER A 384 15.26 7.38 24.07
C SER A 384 14.16 8.37 24.42
N MET A 385 13.59 8.21 25.62
CA MET A 385 13.05 9.35 26.34
C MET A 385 14.21 10.35 26.45
N VAL A 386 14.24 11.35 25.59
CA VAL A 386 14.94 12.58 25.94
C VAL A 386 14.07 13.18 27.03
N PRO A 387 14.53 13.28 28.30
CA PRO A 387 13.78 13.98 29.30
C PRO A 387 13.55 15.40 28.78
N SER A 388 12.30 15.83 28.77
CA SER A 388 11.91 17.22 28.56
C SER A 388 12.87 18.11 29.33
N MET A 389 13.79 18.79 28.65
CA MET A 389 14.55 19.87 29.25
C MET A 389 13.63 21.09 29.25
N LEU A 390 13.03 21.29 30.44
CA LEU A 390 12.47 22.51 31.05
C LEU A 390 11.73 23.49 30.15
#